data_AF-A0A421BPD5-F1
#
_entry.id   AF-A0A421BPD5-F1
#
_cell.length_a   1.000
_cell.length_b   1.000
_cell.length_c   1.000
_cell.angle_alpha   90.00
_cell.angle_beta   90.00
_cell.angle_gamma   90.00
#
_symmetry.space_group_name_H-M   'P 1'
#
loop_
_entity.id
_entity.type
_entity.pdbx_description
1 polymer ?
#
loop_
_entity_poly.entity_id
_entity_poly.type
_entity_poly.pdbx_seq_one_letter_code
_entity_poly.pdbx_strand_id
1 'polypeptide(L)'
;MLSLALPGTSWAHRLPVGLKFGALAAAMLGLTWLTAPLPLAAALGATAGLYVSLGRRAVAEGARALRPVLWIVAFIASWQVWEGAPLLGLTLGLRICTMVALATFVTLVTPLPDLIALIERLARPLARFGLSPRLPALAVALVLRFIPVLRGRMELLALSWRARSRRRPGPRLIAPLALSLLDDSDHLADALRARGGLAPRPAQPTQGRD
;
A
#
# COMPACT_ATOMS: atom_id res chain seq x y z
N MET A 1 3.23 -16.18 -13.44
CA MET A 1 2.66 -16.76 -12.20
C MET A 1 1.82 -15.66 -11.62
N LEU A 2 0.52 -15.72 -11.94
CA LEU A 2 -0.49 -14.73 -11.57
C LEU A 2 -0.26 -14.27 -10.14
N SER A 3 0.07 -12.99 -10.04
CA SER A 3 0.40 -12.26 -8.82
C SER A 3 -0.45 -12.70 -7.64
N LEU A 4 0.17 -12.74 -6.48
CA LEU A 4 -0.36 -12.94 -5.12
C LEU A 4 -1.61 -12.09 -4.72
N ALA A 5 -2.31 -11.46 -5.64
CA ALA A 5 -3.67 -11.00 -5.43
C ALA A 5 -4.60 -12.20 -5.66
N LEU A 6 -5.15 -12.77 -4.59
CA LEU A 6 -6.29 -13.68 -4.72
C LEU A 6 -7.32 -13.02 -5.66
N PRO A 7 -7.74 -13.67 -6.76
CA PRO A 7 -8.96 -13.30 -7.45
C PRO A 7 -10.10 -13.73 -6.52
N GLY A 8 -10.41 -12.88 -5.55
CA GLY A 8 -11.37 -13.15 -4.51
C GLY A 8 -12.36 -12.01 -4.45
N THR A 9 -13.57 -12.27 -4.93
CA THR A 9 -14.80 -11.51 -4.70
C THR A 9 -15.17 -11.47 -3.21
N SER A 10 -14.28 -10.97 -2.36
CA SER A 10 -14.54 -10.85 -0.92
C SER A 10 -15.37 -9.60 -0.65
N TRP A 11 -16.31 -9.71 0.28
CA TRP A 11 -17.16 -8.63 0.80
C TRP A 11 -16.34 -7.37 1.18
N ALA A 12 -15.09 -7.56 1.59
CA ALA A 12 -14.18 -6.46 1.88
C ALA A 12 -13.79 -5.63 0.63
N HIS A 13 -13.82 -6.17 -0.58
CA HIS A 13 -13.52 -5.42 -1.82
C HIS A 13 -14.60 -4.36 -2.15
N ARG A 14 -15.78 -4.46 -1.53
CA ARG A 14 -16.89 -3.51 -1.71
C ARG A 14 -16.81 -2.27 -0.81
N LEU A 15 -16.01 -2.30 0.25
CA LEU A 15 -15.82 -1.12 1.09
C LEU A 15 -14.79 -0.19 0.46
N PRO A 16 -15.11 1.12 0.33
CA PRO A 16 -14.17 2.08 -0.20
C PRO A 16 -12.93 2.13 0.69
N VAL A 17 -11.76 2.15 0.04
CA VAL A 17 -10.43 2.12 0.67
C VAL A 17 -10.31 3.18 1.77
N GLY A 18 -10.88 4.37 1.55
CA GLY A 18 -10.89 5.45 2.54
C GLY A 18 -11.59 5.08 3.87
N LEU A 19 -12.68 4.30 3.84
CA LEU A 19 -13.35 3.84 5.05
C LEU A 19 -12.53 2.78 5.79
N LYS A 20 -11.82 1.90 5.08
CA LYS A 20 -10.92 0.92 5.70
C LYS A 20 -9.75 1.58 6.40
N PHE A 21 -9.09 2.54 5.74
CA PHE A 21 -7.98 3.29 6.33
C PHE A 21 -8.45 4.23 7.43
N GLY A 22 -9.64 4.83 7.29
CA GLY A 22 -10.28 5.60 8.36
C GLY A 22 -10.61 4.74 9.57
N ALA A 23 -11.19 3.55 9.37
CA ALA A 23 -11.46 2.59 10.44
C ALA A 23 -10.16 2.07 11.08
N LEU A 24 -9.11 1.83 10.29
CA LEU A 24 -7.78 1.48 10.80
C LEU A 24 -7.19 2.59 11.67
N ALA A 25 -7.23 3.83 11.20
CA ALA A 25 -6.74 4.98 11.94
C ALA A 25 -7.54 5.19 13.23
N ALA A 26 -8.87 5.11 13.16
CA ALA A 26 -9.75 5.19 14.33
C ALA A 26 -9.51 4.05 15.32
N ALA A 27 -9.30 2.82 14.85
CA ALA A 27 -9.00 1.67 15.69
C ALA A 27 -7.62 1.80 16.35
N MET A 28 -6.61 2.29 15.62
CA MET A 28 -5.29 2.59 16.19
C MET A 28 -5.40 3.66 17.27
N LEU A 29 -6.07 4.79 17.01
CA LEU A 29 -6.32 5.84 18.01
C LEU A 29 -7.10 5.29 19.21
N GLY A 30 -8.17 4.55 18.97
CA GLY A 30 -8.96 3.93 20.04
C GLY A 30 -8.10 3.04 20.92
N LEU A 31 -7.25 2.20 20.31
CA LEU A 31 -6.30 1.37 21.04
C LEU A 31 -5.33 2.19 21.92
N THR A 32 -4.99 3.42 21.54
CA THR A 32 -4.13 4.30 22.37
C THR A 32 -4.81 4.81 23.64
N TRP A 33 -6.15 4.91 23.65
CA TRP A 33 -6.92 5.28 24.84
C TRP A 33 -7.17 4.10 25.79
N LEU A 34 -7.07 2.86 25.30
CA LEU A 34 -7.19 1.67 26.14
C LEU A 34 -5.94 1.49 27.01
N THR A 35 -6.07 1.74 28.31
CA THR A 35 -5.02 1.53 29.33
C THR A 35 -5.16 0.20 30.07
N ALA A 36 -6.35 -0.42 30.04
CA ALA A 36 -6.62 -1.69 30.72
C ALA A 36 -6.31 -2.91 29.82
N PRO A 37 -5.86 -4.05 30.39
CA PRO A 37 -5.52 -5.26 29.63
C PRO A 37 -6.75 -5.99 29.07
N LEU A 38 -7.88 -5.97 29.79
CA LEU A 38 -9.13 -6.62 29.36
C LEU A 38 -9.65 -6.13 27.99
N PRO A 39 -9.83 -4.81 27.76
CA PRO A 39 -10.34 -4.32 26.48
C PRO A 39 -9.32 -4.51 25.35
N LEU A 40 -8.01 -4.54 25.64
CA LEU A 40 -6.98 -4.88 24.65
C LEU A 40 -7.06 -6.35 24.23
N ALA A 41 -7.33 -7.26 25.17
CA ALA A 41 -7.52 -8.67 24.88
C ALA A 41 -8.79 -8.89 24.03
N ALA A 42 -9.88 -8.18 24.35
CA ALA A 42 -11.10 -8.20 23.54
C ALA A 42 -10.85 -7.67 22.12
N ALA A 43 -10.09 -6.58 21.98
CA ALA A 43 -9.72 -6.05 20.67
C ALA A 43 -8.86 -7.04 19.87
N LEU A 44 -7.88 -7.70 20.50
CA LEU A 44 -7.09 -8.74 19.87
C LEU A 44 -7.99 -9.91 19.41
N GLY A 45 -8.93 -10.35 20.25
CA GLY A 45 -9.93 -11.36 19.91
C GLY A 45 -10.79 -10.97 18.72
N ALA A 46 -11.25 -9.71 18.67
CA ALA A 46 -12.01 -9.19 17.53
C ALA A 46 -11.17 -9.17 16.24
N THR A 47 -9.89 -8.79 16.32
CA THR A 47 -8.99 -8.88 15.15
C THR A 47 -8.76 -10.32 14.71
N ALA A 48 -8.62 -11.27 15.64
CA ALA A 48 -8.53 -12.68 15.30
C ALA A 48 -9.81 -13.18 14.61
N GLY A 49 -10.99 -12.74 15.06
CA GLY A 49 -12.27 -13.02 14.40
C GLY A 49 -12.33 -12.50 12.95
N LEU A 50 -11.80 -11.30 12.69
CA LEU A 50 -11.65 -10.74 11.34
C LEU A 50 -10.72 -11.59 10.46
N TYR A 51 -9.62 -12.10 11.03
CA TYR A 51 -8.72 -13.01 10.31
C TYR A 51 -9.37 -14.34 9.96
N VAL A 52 -10.17 -14.90 10.88
CA VAL A 52 -10.90 -16.16 10.66
C VAL A 52 -11.95 -16.00 9.56
N SER A 53 -12.65 -14.86 9.50
CA SER A 53 -13.66 -14.60 8.45
C SER A 53 -13.04 -14.46 7.05
N LEU A 54 -11.77 -14.06 6.95
CA LEU A 54 -11.04 -13.94 5.69
C LEU A 54 -10.42 -15.26 5.20
N GLY A 55 -10.37 -16.28 6.07
CA GLY A 55 -9.96 -17.65 5.75
C GLY A 55 -8.55 -18.03 6.24
N ARG A 56 -8.24 -19.34 6.19
CA ARG A 56 -7.00 -19.94 6.74
C ARG A 56 -5.70 -19.31 6.23
N ARG A 57 -5.67 -18.82 4.99
CA ARG A 57 -4.49 -18.15 4.42
C ARG A 57 -4.18 -16.83 5.12
N ALA A 58 -5.21 -16.05 5.46
CA ALA A 58 -5.05 -14.82 6.20
C ALA A 58 -4.52 -15.08 7.61
N VAL A 59 -5.07 -16.10 8.30
CA VAL A 59 -4.61 -16.50 9.63
C VAL A 59 -3.13 -16.89 9.63
N ALA A 60 -2.68 -17.65 8.62
CA ALA A 60 -1.28 -18.06 8.49
C ALA A 60 -0.34 -16.87 8.27
N GLU A 61 -0.72 -15.90 7.43
CA GLU A 61 0.06 -14.69 7.21
C GLU A 61 0.07 -13.77 8.43
N GLY A 62 -1.06 -13.64 9.14
CA GLY A 62 -1.14 -12.95 10.42
C GLY A 62 -0.21 -13.56 11.47
N ALA A 63 -0.22 -14.89 11.61
CA ALA A 63 0.67 -15.59 12.53
C ALA A 63 2.16 -15.45 12.16
N ARG A 64 2.48 -15.42 10.86
CA ARG A 64 3.84 -15.17 10.37
C ARG A 64 4.32 -13.76 10.68
N ALA A 65 3.45 -12.75 10.49
CA ALA A 65 3.77 -11.36 10.82
C ALA A 65 3.91 -11.16 12.33
N LEU A 66 3.15 -11.90 13.14
CA LEU A 66 3.19 -11.80 14.60
C LEU A 66 4.43 -12.47 15.21
N ARG A 67 4.98 -13.52 14.59
CA ARG A 67 6.20 -14.22 15.07
C ARG A 67 7.38 -13.30 15.43
N PRO A 68 7.86 -12.41 14.54
CA PRO A 68 8.96 -11.50 14.87
C PRO A 68 8.55 -10.48 15.94
N VAL A 69 7.29 -10.05 15.95
CA VAL A 69 6.76 -9.10 16.95
C VAL A 69 6.71 -9.72 18.33
N LEU A 70 6.31 -10.99 18.45
CA LEU A 70 6.27 -11.70 19.74
C LEU A 70 7.65 -11.80 20.37
N TRP A 71 8.71 -11.94 19.57
CA TRP A 71 10.09 -11.89 20.07
C TRP A 71 10.43 -10.53 20.67
N ILE A 72 10.07 -9.44 19.98
CA ILE A 72 10.29 -8.07 20.47
C ILE A 72 9.47 -7.82 21.74
N VAL A 73 8.19 -8.22 21.74
CA VAL A 73 7.29 -8.07 22.88
C VAL A 73 7.76 -8.88 24.07
N ALA A 74 8.26 -10.10 23.86
CA ALA A 74 8.81 -10.92 24.94
C ALA A 74 10.03 -10.25 25.59
N PHE A 75 10.92 -9.66 24.80
CA PHE A 75 12.06 -8.91 25.30
C PHE A 75 11.64 -7.67 26.12
N ILE A 76 10.67 -6.90 25.62
CA ILE A 76 10.12 -5.74 26.34
C ILE A 76 9.42 -6.20 27.63
N ALA A 77 8.62 -7.26 27.56
CA ALA A 77 7.91 -7.77 28.72
C ALA A 77 8.87 -8.30 29.80
N SER A 78 9.95 -8.99 29.42
CA SER A 78 10.96 -9.44 30.38
C SER A 78 11.64 -8.26 31.08
N TRP A 79 11.89 -7.18 30.36
CA TRP A 79 12.42 -5.95 30.94
C TRP A 79 11.44 -5.31 31.93
N GLN A 80 10.17 -5.18 31.54
CA GLN A 80 9.12 -4.58 32.39
C GLN A 80 8.82 -5.40 33.66
N VAL A 81 8.99 -6.73 33.60
CA VAL A 81 8.90 -7.59 34.78
C VAL A 81 10.06 -7.32 35.74
N TRP A 82 11.26 -7.10 35.21
CA TRP A 82 12.42 -6.73 36.02
C TRP A 82 12.25 -5.36 36.70
N GLU A 83 11.61 -4.41 36.03
CA GLU A 83 11.30 -3.07 36.55
C GLU A 83 10.11 -3.06 37.55
N GLY A 84 9.49 -4.22 37.82
CA GLY A 84 8.41 -4.35 38.79
C GLY A 84 7.03 -3.90 38.28
N ALA A 85 6.88 -3.67 36.97
CA ALA A 85 5.63 -3.23 36.33
C ALA A 85 5.09 -4.26 35.31
N PRO A 86 4.77 -5.50 35.74
CA PRO A 86 4.36 -6.57 34.83
C PRO A 86 3.06 -6.26 34.07
N LEU A 87 2.15 -5.49 34.68
CA LEU A 87 0.91 -5.04 34.05
C LEU A 87 1.17 -4.11 32.86
N LEU A 88 2.17 -3.24 32.95
CA LEU A 88 2.55 -2.33 31.86
C LEU A 88 3.18 -3.10 30.69
N GLY A 89 4.01 -4.11 30.98
CA GLY A 89 4.56 -5.00 29.95
C GLY A 89 3.47 -5.76 29.20
N LEU A 90 2.47 -6.27 29.91
CA LEU A 90 1.36 -7.00 29.31
C LEU A 90 0.48 -6.09 28.44
N THR A 91 0.14 -4.88 28.90
CA THR A 91 -0.68 -3.93 28.13
C THR A 91 0.04 -3.43 26.88
N LEU A 92 1.33 -3.10 26.97
CA LEU A 92 2.14 -2.75 25.79
C LEU A 92 2.22 -3.90 24.80
N GLY A 93 2.49 -5.11 25.29
CA GLY A 93 2.60 -6.31 24.45
C GLY A 93 1.32 -6.61 23.69
N LEU A 94 0.18 -6.61 24.38
CA LEU A 94 -1.14 -6.78 23.74
C LEU A 94 -1.42 -5.67 22.73
N ARG A 95 -1.14 -4.40 23.07
CA ARG A 95 -1.37 -3.27 22.17
C ARG A 95 -0.56 -3.41 20.87
N ILE A 96 0.74 -3.69 20.98
CA ILE A 96 1.63 -3.85 19.82
C ILE A 96 1.15 -5.02 18.96
N CYS A 97 0.85 -6.17 19.57
CA CYS A 97 0.33 -7.34 18.85
C CYS A 97 -0.96 -7.02 18.09
N THR A 98 -1.93 -6.36 18.74
CA THR A 98 -3.20 -5.99 18.10
C THR A 98 -3.01 -4.97 16.98
N MET A 99 -2.17 -3.94 17.18
CA MET A 99 -1.88 -2.95 16.14
C MET A 99 -1.21 -3.58 14.92
N VAL A 100 -0.21 -4.44 15.12
CA VAL A 100 0.49 -5.10 14.01
C VAL A 100 -0.43 -6.10 13.30
N ALA A 101 -1.22 -6.88 14.05
CA ALA A 101 -2.20 -7.77 13.47
C ALA A 101 -3.22 -6.99 12.61
N LEU A 102 -3.76 -5.89 13.12
CA LEU A 102 -4.72 -5.07 12.40
C LEU A 102 -4.10 -4.41 11.15
N ALA A 103 -2.88 -3.88 11.25
CA ALA A 103 -2.17 -3.30 10.12
C ALA A 103 -1.87 -4.35 9.04
N THR A 104 -1.43 -5.53 9.45
CA THR A 104 -1.17 -6.67 8.56
C THR A 104 -2.47 -7.10 7.88
N PHE A 105 -3.58 -7.18 8.61
CA PHE A 105 -4.90 -7.50 8.06
C PHE A 105 -5.30 -6.53 6.96
N VAL A 106 -5.22 -5.22 7.23
CA VAL A 106 -5.55 -4.20 6.22
C VAL A 106 -4.61 -4.30 5.03
N THR A 107 -3.33 -4.59 5.24
CA THR A 107 -2.35 -4.82 4.16
C THR A 107 -2.74 -6.01 3.27
N LEU A 108 -3.20 -7.12 3.86
CA LEU A 108 -3.66 -8.30 3.13
C LEU A 108 -4.97 -8.05 2.36
N VAL A 109 -5.87 -7.23 2.90
CA VAL A 109 -7.20 -6.96 2.35
C VAL A 109 -7.21 -5.81 1.33
N THR A 110 -6.11 -5.04 1.23
CA THR A 110 -6.02 -3.86 0.36
C THR A 110 -5.18 -4.18 -0.87
N PRO A 111 -5.77 -4.16 -2.08
CA PRO A 111 -5.01 -4.24 -3.33
C PRO A 111 -4.06 -3.04 -3.48
N LEU A 112 -2.89 -3.26 -4.08
CA LEU A 112 -1.96 -2.18 -4.40
C LEU A 112 -2.60 -1.07 -5.28
N PRO A 113 -3.38 -1.38 -6.34
CA PRO A 113 -4.01 -0.34 -7.16
C PRO A 113 -4.97 0.56 -6.39
N ASP A 114 -5.73 -0.04 -5.47
CA ASP A 114 -6.70 0.62 -4.59
C ASP A 114 -6.02 1.58 -3.61
N LEU A 115 -4.90 1.17 -3.02
CA LEU A 115 -4.06 2.01 -2.18
C LEU A 115 -3.57 3.24 -2.96
N ILE A 116 -3.12 3.02 -4.18
CA ILE A 116 -2.57 4.08 -5.01
C ILE A 116 -3.67 5.08 -5.43
N ALA A 117 -4.88 4.60 -5.76
CA ALA A 117 -6.03 5.44 -6.05
C ALA A 117 -6.46 6.28 -4.83
N LEU A 118 -6.37 5.73 -3.62
CA LEU A 118 -6.63 6.48 -2.38
C LEU A 118 -5.59 7.60 -2.18
N ILE A 119 -4.32 7.29 -2.37
CA ILE A 119 -3.22 8.27 -2.26
C ILE A 119 -3.41 9.39 -3.28
N GLU A 120 -3.77 9.07 -4.53
CA GLU A 120 -4.10 10.09 -5.54
C GLU A 120 -5.24 10.99 -5.07
N ARG A 121 -6.32 10.42 -4.55
CA ARG A 121 -7.48 11.18 -4.07
C ARG A 121 -7.13 12.10 -2.89
N LEU A 122 -6.24 11.66 -2.00
CA LEU A 122 -5.70 12.46 -0.89
C LEU A 122 -4.71 13.54 -1.35
N ALA A 123 -4.03 13.32 -2.48
CA ALA A 123 -3.11 14.29 -3.07
C ALA A 123 -3.82 15.38 -3.89
N ARG A 124 -5.05 15.14 -4.37
CA ARG A 124 -5.88 16.13 -5.10
C ARG A 124 -6.05 17.49 -4.39
N PRO A 125 -6.36 17.57 -3.08
CA PRO A 125 -6.48 18.87 -2.40
C PRO A 125 -5.15 19.62 -2.31
N LEU A 126 -4.00 18.94 -2.38
CA LEU A 126 -2.69 19.61 -2.38
C LEU A 126 -2.48 20.42 -3.67
N ALA A 127 -3.18 20.08 -4.75
CA ALA A 127 -3.20 20.86 -5.99
C ALA A 127 -3.91 22.23 -5.85
N ARG A 128 -4.60 22.46 -4.73
CA ARG A 128 -5.25 23.73 -4.39
C ARG A 128 -4.29 24.77 -3.81
N PHE A 129 -3.04 24.38 -3.47
CA PHE A 129 -2.01 25.25 -2.91
C PHE A 129 -1.15 26.00 -3.96
N GLY A 130 -1.59 26.11 -5.22
CA GLY A 130 -0.99 27.03 -6.20
C GLY A 130 -0.02 26.45 -7.24
N LEU A 131 0.15 25.12 -7.28
CA LEU A 131 0.84 24.44 -8.38
C LEU A 131 -0.15 24.22 -9.53
N SER A 132 0.20 24.56 -10.78
CA SER A 132 -0.66 24.33 -11.95
C SER A 132 -1.15 22.86 -11.96
N PRO A 133 -2.43 22.57 -11.67
CA PRO A 133 -2.87 21.22 -11.27
C PRO A 133 -2.71 20.16 -12.36
N ARG A 134 -2.55 20.59 -13.61
CA ARG A 134 -2.58 19.73 -14.81
C ARG A 134 -1.34 18.84 -14.94
N LEU A 135 -0.14 19.38 -14.73
CA LEU A 135 1.11 18.60 -14.82
C LEU A 135 1.20 17.47 -13.77
N PRO A 136 1.06 17.74 -12.46
CA PRO A 136 1.16 16.71 -11.44
C PRO A 136 0.02 15.70 -11.54
N ALA A 137 -1.21 16.13 -11.87
CA ALA A 137 -2.32 15.20 -12.09
C ALA A 137 -2.07 14.26 -13.28
N LEU A 138 -1.54 14.78 -14.39
CA LEU A 138 -1.17 13.96 -15.56
C LEU A 138 -0.03 13.00 -15.23
N ALA A 139 1.01 13.48 -14.52
CA ALA A 139 2.14 12.66 -14.12
C ALA A 139 1.70 11.47 -13.24
N VAL A 140 0.85 11.73 -12.23
CA VAL A 140 0.31 10.67 -11.39
C VAL A 140 -0.53 9.69 -12.22
N ALA A 141 -1.47 10.19 -13.03
CA ALA A 141 -2.30 9.33 -13.89
C ALA A 141 -1.46 8.45 -14.83
N LEU A 142 -0.39 8.98 -15.40
CA LEU A 142 0.54 8.25 -16.26
C LEU A 142 1.26 7.16 -15.46
N VAL A 143 1.83 7.49 -14.30
CA VAL A 143 2.48 6.53 -13.40
C VAL A 143 1.51 5.41 -13.03
N LEU A 144 0.26 5.72 -12.69
CA LEU A 144 -0.74 4.72 -12.31
C LEU A 144 -1.04 3.75 -13.43
N ARG A 145 -1.14 4.27 -14.66
CA ARG A 145 -1.34 3.47 -15.87
C ARG A 145 -0.09 2.65 -16.22
N PHE A 146 1.10 3.12 -15.88
CA PHE A 146 2.36 2.50 -16.25
C PHE A 146 2.82 1.41 -15.29
N ILE A 147 2.49 1.50 -13.99
CA ILE A 147 2.78 0.47 -12.98
C ILE A 147 2.39 -0.95 -13.41
N PRO A 148 1.16 -1.23 -13.91
CA PRO A 148 0.79 -2.59 -14.33
C PRO A 148 1.59 -3.07 -15.54
N VAL A 149 1.90 -2.17 -16.49
CA VAL A 149 2.72 -2.49 -17.67
C VAL A 149 4.13 -2.87 -17.24
N LEU A 150 4.73 -2.10 -16.34
CA LEU A 150 6.07 -2.35 -15.80
C LEU A 150 6.14 -3.70 -15.07
N ARG A 151 5.12 -4.02 -14.27
CA ARG A 151 5.03 -5.33 -13.60
C ARG A 151 5.00 -6.47 -14.60
N GLY A 152 4.17 -6.39 -15.64
CA GLY A 152 4.09 -7.40 -16.69
C GLY A 152 5.42 -7.61 -17.40
N ARG A 153 6.12 -6.52 -17.76
CA ARG A 153 7.45 -6.60 -18.38
C ARG A 153 8.48 -7.23 -17.46
N MET A 154 8.48 -6.88 -16.17
CA MET A 154 9.37 -7.50 -15.19
C MET A 154 9.17 -9.02 -15.09
N GLU A 155 7.93 -9.48 -15.12
CA GLU A 155 7.63 -10.91 -15.12
C GLU A 155 8.15 -11.60 -16.40
N LEU A 156 7.96 -10.99 -17.56
CA LEU A 156 8.49 -11.50 -18.84
C LEU A 156 10.01 -11.54 -18.86
N LEU A 157 10.68 -10.48 -18.38
CA LEU A 157 12.14 -10.46 -18.26
C LEU A 157 12.63 -11.57 -17.33
N ALA A 158 11.97 -11.75 -16.18
CA ALA A 158 12.30 -12.82 -15.23
C ALA A 158 12.11 -14.22 -15.85
N LEU A 159 11.06 -14.43 -16.64
CA LEU A 159 10.83 -15.66 -17.38
C LEU A 159 11.94 -15.90 -18.43
N SER A 160 12.27 -14.88 -19.24
CA SER A 160 13.33 -14.97 -20.25
C SER A 160 14.71 -15.23 -19.65
N TRP A 161 14.98 -14.69 -18.46
CA TRP A 161 16.23 -14.90 -17.74
C TRP A 161 16.31 -16.34 -17.22
N ARG A 162 15.23 -16.84 -16.63
CA ARG A 162 15.14 -18.23 -16.15
C ARG A 162 15.26 -19.26 -17.28
N ALA A 163 14.78 -18.93 -18.48
CA ALA A 163 14.95 -19.79 -19.66
C ALA A 163 16.41 -19.86 -20.12
N ARG A 164 17.19 -18.78 -19.97
CA ARG A 164 18.60 -18.70 -20.40
C ARG A 164 19.61 -19.04 -19.31
N SER A 165 19.23 -18.98 -18.04
CA SER A 165 20.15 -19.15 -16.92
C SER A 165 19.52 -19.94 -15.78
N ARG A 166 20.28 -20.89 -15.23
CA ARG A 166 19.96 -21.58 -13.97
C ARG A 166 20.05 -20.66 -12.74
N ARG A 167 20.62 -19.45 -12.87
CA ARG A 167 20.79 -18.52 -11.75
C ARG A 167 19.49 -17.74 -11.49
N ARG A 168 19.23 -17.44 -10.22
CA ARG A 168 18.07 -16.63 -9.83
C ARG A 168 18.11 -15.26 -10.54
N PRO A 169 16.96 -14.73 -10.99
CA PRO A 169 16.89 -13.36 -11.48
C PRO A 169 17.38 -12.42 -10.37
N GLY A 170 18.33 -11.55 -10.72
CA GLY A 170 19.02 -10.67 -9.80
C GLY A 170 19.13 -9.24 -10.34
N PRO A 171 20.04 -8.42 -9.79
CA PRO A 171 20.15 -7.00 -10.15
C PRO A 171 20.48 -6.76 -11.64
N ARG A 172 20.99 -7.79 -12.34
CA ARG A 172 21.25 -7.74 -13.79
C ARG A 172 20.01 -7.50 -14.65
N LEU A 173 18.80 -7.71 -14.12
CA LEU A 173 17.55 -7.40 -14.82
C LEU A 173 17.19 -5.91 -14.77
N ILE A 174 17.82 -5.12 -13.88
CA ILE A 174 17.52 -3.71 -13.72
C ILE A 174 17.99 -2.91 -14.94
N ALA A 175 19.19 -3.20 -15.44
CA ALA A 175 19.74 -2.52 -16.62
C ALA A 175 18.85 -2.63 -17.87
N PRO A 176 18.42 -3.83 -18.33
CA PRO A 176 17.53 -3.94 -19.49
C PRO A 176 16.15 -3.35 -19.23
N LEU A 177 15.65 -3.41 -17.97
CA LEU A 177 14.40 -2.76 -17.61
C LEU A 177 14.50 -1.24 -17.73
N ALA A 178 15.57 -0.65 -17.19
CA ALA A 178 15.80 0.79 -17.21
C ALA A 178 15.93 1.32 -18.65
N LEU A 179 16.65 0.61 -19.52
CA LEU A 179 16.73 0.94 -20.93
C LEU A 179 15.36 0.92 -21.61
N SER A 180 14.56 -0.13 -21.35
CA SER A 180 13.21 -0.22 -21.90
C SER A 180 12.29 0.90 -21.38
N LEU A 181 12.43 1.29 -20.12
CA LEU A 181 11.68 2.38 -19.51
C LEU A 181 12.06 3.75 -20.07
N LEU A 182 13.34 3.95 -20.37
CA LEU A 182 13.82 5.18 -20.99
C LEU A 182 13.21 5.34 -22.40
N ASP A 183 13.23 4.26 -23.17
CA ASP A 183 12.63 4.20 -24.51
C ASP A 183 11.11 4.45 -24.47
N ASP A 184 10.41 3.85 -23.50
CA ASP A 184 8.99 4.12 -23.28
C ASP A 184 8.74 5.59 -22.92
N SER A 185 9.64 6.21 -22.16
CA SER A 185 9.50 7.61 -21.75
C SER A 185 9.63 8.56 -22.93
N ASP A 186 10.54 8.27 -23.86
CA ASP A 186 10.73 9.04 -25.09
C ASP A 186 9.49 8.91 -25.99
N HIS A 187 9.00 7.68 -26.19
CA HIS A 187 7.76 7.44 -26.94
C HIS A 187 6.53 8.10 -26.31
N LEU A 188 6.42 8.09 -24.98
CA LEU A 188 5.35 8.78 -24.26
C LEU A 188 5.45 10.30 -24.39
N ALA A 189 6.66 10.86 -24.35
CA ALA A 189 6.89 12.28 -24.54
C ALA A 189 6.48 12.72 -25.95
N ASP A 190 6.83 11.95 -26.98
CA ASP A 190 6.46 12.23 -28.36
C ASP A 190 4.95 12.10 -28.59
N ALA A 191 4.32 11.08 -28.01
CA ALA A 191 2.87 10.92 -28.06
C ALA A 191 2.13 12.09 -27.36
N LEU A 192 2.65 12.59 -26.24
CA LEU A 192 2.11 13.74 -25.53
C LEU A 192 2.27 15.04 -26.35
N ARG A 193 3.42 15.23 -27.00
CA ARG A 193 3.65 16.36 -27.93
C ARG A 193 2.67 16.33 -29.09
N ALA A 194 2.45 15.17 -29.71
CA ALA A 194 1.51 15.01 -30.81
C ALA A 194 0.04 15.27 -30.39
N ARG A 195 -0.32 15.02 -29.13
CA ARG A 195 -1.67 15.24 -28.58
C ARG A 195 -1.94 16.67 -28.08
N GLY A 196 -1.05 17.62 -28.36
CA GLY A 196 -1.24 19.04 -28.01
C GLY A 196 -0.37 19.55 -26.86
N GLY A 197 0.58 18.75 -26.37
CA GLY A 197 1.58 19.16 -25.40
C GLY A 197 1.02 19.58 -24.03
N LEU A 198 1.89 20.19 -23.22
CA LEU A 198 1.58 20.65 -21.86
C LEU A 198 1.30 22.17 -21.80
N ALA A 199 1.32 22.86 -22.94
CA ALA A 199 1.23 24.32 -23.00
C ALA A 199 -0.17 24.81 -22.60
N PRO A 200 -0.27 25.95 -21.89
CA PRO A 200 -1.56 26.59 -21.62
C PRO A 200 -2.28 26.86 -22.94
N ARG A 201 -3.57 26.53 -23.01
CA ARG A 201 -4.42 26.90 -24.13
C ARG A 201 -4.31 28.44 -24.28
N PRO A 202 -3.89 28.99 -25.43
CA PRO A 202 -3.82 30.44 -25.60
C PRO A 202 -5.19 31.01 -25.25
N ALA A 203 -5.23 32.05 -24.42
CA ALA A 203 -6.45 32.78 -24.18
C ALA A 203 -6.99 33.19 -25.56
N GLN A 204 -8.19 32.70 -25.87
CA GLN A 204 -8.88 33.04 -27.11
C GLN A 204 -8.96 34.57 -27.11
N PRO A 205 -8.35 35.28 -28.09
CA PRO A 205 -8.51 36.72 -28.16
C PRO A 205 -9.99 36.96 -28.26
N THR A 206 -10.54 37.77 -27.34
CA THR A 206 -11.89 38.28 -27.44
C THR A 206 -12.02 38.88 -28.83
N GLN A 207 -12.70 38.18 -29.71
CA GLN A 207 -13.06 38.67 -31.03
C GLN A 207 -13.91 39.90 -30.77
N GLY A 208 -13.27 41.07 -30.92
CA GLY A 208 -13.93 42.36 -30.84
C GLY A 208 -15.10 42.34 -31.80
N ARG A 209 -16.30 42.38 -31.25
CA ARG A 209 -17.38 43.11 -31.87
C ARG A 209 -16.91 44.55 -31.89
N ASP A 210 -16.68 45.08 -33.09
CA ASP A 210 -17.15 46.38 -33.57
C ASP A 210 -16.86 46.49 -35.07
#